data_AF-S3ZAK3-F1
#
_entry.id   AF-S3ZAK3-F1
#
_cell.length_a   1.000
_cell.length_b   1.000
_cell.length_c   1.000
_cell.angle_alpha   90.00
_cell.angle_beta   90.00
_cell.angle_gamma   90.00
#
_symmetry.space_group_name_H-M   'P 1'
#
loop_
_entity.id
_entity.type
_entity.pdbx_description
1 polymer ?
#
loop_
_entity_poly.entity_id
_entity_poly.type
_entity_poly.pdbx_seq_one_letter_code
_entity_poly.pdbx_strand_id
1 'polypeptide(L)'
;MRALGGSVNNSADTGGEPFLDEWVFGVVYGGFIVQGLSLGLLFVLYARDRWGHLWRGRVWDLPRVPAGGRAVRVAAVAAAVLALFPAGLRLLWAAGSTVGLNETRVTEHTSDFSVLSVLELGYLAAAVTGALVLAFRRPPALPVKAALALAWAGSGAVGCWGAWLFMASFAGSADVAERPTTVMLLAYAVQMIIAALVAHTGVRFLKERAAGTPRPPA
;
A
#
# COMPACT_ATOMS: atom_id res chain seq x y z
N MET A 1 4.45 16.00 -23.27
CA MET A 1 3.26 15.63 -22.46
C MET A 1 2.46 14.57 -23.20
N ARG A 2 2.59 13.31 -22.78
CA ARG A 2 1.62 12.23 -23.01
C ARG A 2 1.49 11.54 -21.66
N ALA A 3 0.60 12.03 -20.80
CA ALA A 3 0.45 11.58 -19.41
C ALA A 3 -0.81 10.72 -19.18
N LEU A 4 -1.55 10.40 -20.26
CA LEU A 4 -2.83 9.66 -20.20
C LEU A 4 -2.95 8.55 -21.25
N GLY A 5 -1.92 8.34 -22.08
CA GLY A 5 -1.86 7.15 -22.92
C GLY A 5 -1.16 6.07 -22.13
N GLY A 6 -1.92 5.18 -21.49
CA GLY A 6 -1.34 3.91 -21.05
C GLY A 6 -0.75 3.23 -22.27
N SER A 7 0.56 3.03 -22.30
CA SER A 7 1.16 2.11 -23.25
C SER A 7 0.63 0.73 -22.86
N VAL A 8 -0.43 0.29 -23.53
CA VAL A 8 -0.59 -1.15 -23.69
C VAL A 8 0.64 -1.53 -24.50
N ASN A 9 1.62 -2.17 -23.87
CA ASN A 9 2.76 -2.74 -24.57
C ASN A 9 2.21 -3.74 -25.57
N ASN A 10 1.84 -3.27 -26.76
CA ASN A 10 1.64 -4.11 -27.90
C ASN A 10 3.00 -4.76 -28.15
N SER A 11 3.01 -6.09 -28.15
CA SER A 11 4.18 -6.94 -28.43
C SER A 11 4.88 -6.63 -29.77
N ALA A 12 4.33 -5.69 -30.56
CA ALA A 12 4.94 -5.11 -31.75
C ALA A 12 6.29 -4.42 -31.49
N ASP A 13 6.60 -3.97 -30.27
CA ASP A 13 7.85 -3.25 -29.98
C ASP A 13 9.02 -4.14 -29.51
N THR A 14 8.83 -5.46 -29.41
CA THR A 14 9.88 -6.37 -28.88
C THR A 14 10.16 -7.63 -29.72
N GLY A 15 9.64 -7.73 -30.95
CA GLY A 15 10.04 -8.76 -31.93
C GLY A 15 9.83 -10.23 -31.52
N GLY A 16 9.28 -10.51 -30.34
CA GLY A 16 8.94 -11.83 -29.84
C GLY A 16 7.46 -12.12 -30.02
N GLU A 17 7.11 -13.40 -30.21
CA GLU A 17 5.71 -13.84 -30.25
C GLU A 17 4.99 -13.43 -28.95
N PRO A 18 3.75 -12.92 -29.03
CA PRO A 18 2.96 -12.58 -27.85
C PRO A 18 2.79 -13.82 -26.97
N PHE A 19 3.16 -13.72 -25.70
CA PHE A 19 2.97 -14.80 -24.73
C PHE A 19 1.48 -15.20 -24.56
N LEU A 20 0.55 -14.26 -24.83
CA LEU A 20 -0.90 -14.46 -24.81
C LEU A 20 -1.57 -13.62 -25.91
N ASP A 21 -2.71 -14.10 -26.40
CA ASP A 21 -3.54 -13.34 -27.32
C ASP A 21 -4.11 -12.07 -26.65
N GLU A 22 -4.28 -11.01 -27.42
CA GLU A 22 -4.79 -9.71 -26.95
C GLU A 22 -6.16 -9.81 -26.26
N TRP A 23 -7.03 -10.72 -26.70
CA TRP A 23 -8.35 -10.91 -26.09
C TRP A 23 -8.27 -11.37 -24.62
N VAL A 24 -7.19 -12.07 -24.24
CA VAL A 24 -6.98 -12.52 -22.85
C VAL A 24 -6.79 -11.31 -21.94
N PHE A 25 -6.05 -10.29 -22.39
CA PHE A 25 -5.88 -9.04 -21.65
C PHE A 25 -7.21 -8.32 -21.44
N GLY A 26 -8.05 -8.24 -22.47
CA GLY A 26 -9.36 -7.61 -22.35
C GLY A 26 -10.34 -8.37 -21.44
N VAL A 27 -10.49 -9.67 -21.67
CA VAL A 27 -11.53 -10.49 -21.02
C VAL A 27 -11.10 -10.97 -19.65
N VAL A 28 -9.92 -11.57 -19.53
CA VAL A 28 -9.50 -12.25 -18.30
C VAL A 28 -9.05 -11.24 -17.26
N TYR A 29 -8.13 -10.33 -17.62
CA TYR A 29 -7.69 -9.30 -16.67
C TYR A 29 -8.80 -8.29 -16.38
N GLY A 30 -9.64 -7.95 -17.37
CA GLY A 30 -10.85 -7.17 -17.15
C GLY A 30 -11.81 -7.84 -16.16
N GLY A 31 -12.07 -9.14 -16.31
CA GLY A 31 -12.88 -9.93 -15.39
C GLY A 31 -12.33 -9.93 -13.96
N PHE A 32 -11.03 -10.15 -13.78
CA PHE A 32 -10.39 -10.08 -12.46
C PHE A 32 -10.46 -8.68 -11.83
N ILE A 33 -10.34 -7.62 -12.63
CA ILE A 33 -10.50 -6.23 -12.15
C ILE A 33 -11.93 -6.02 -11.65
N VAL A 34 -12.94 -6.39 -12.44
CA VAL A 34 -14.36 -6.27 -12.04
C VAL A 34 -14.64 -7.07 -10.78
N GLN A 35 -14.11 -8.30 -10.68
CA GLN A 35 -14.24 -9.14 -9.49
C GLN A 35 -13.58 -8.48 -8.26
N GLY A 36 -12.35 -8.00 -8.39
CA GLY A 36 -11.63 -7.33 -7.31
C GLY A 36 -12.37 -6.08 -6.81
N LEU A 37 -12.89 -5.26 -7.72
CA LEU A 37 -13.68 -4.08 -7.39
C LEU A 37 -15.00 -4.44 -6.70
N SER A 38 -15.69 -5.47 -7.19
CA SER A 38 -16.95 -5.95 -6.62
C SER A 38 -16.76 -6.46 -5.19
N LEU A 39 -15.74 -7.29 -4.96
CA LEU A 39 -15.41 -7.80 -3.63
C LEU A 39 -14.96 -6.68 -2.70
N GLY A 40 -14.14 -5.74 -3.18
CA GLY A 40 -13.72 -4.57 -2.41
C GLY A 40 -14.91 -3.70 -1.99
N LEU A 41 -15.84 -3.44 -2.90
CA LEU A 41 -17.06 -2.69 -2.61
C LEU A 41 -17.93 -3.41 -1.58
N LEU A 42 -18.20 -4.70 -1.78
CA LEU A 42 -18.98 -5.52 -0.85
C LEU A 42 -18.36 -5.54 0.55
N PHE A 43 -17.02 -5.68 0.63
CA PHE A 43 -16.31 -5.62 1.91
C PHE A 43 -16.48 -4.27 2.60
N VAL A 44 -16.37 -3.16 1.86
CA VAL A 44 -16.54 -1.80 2.41
C VAL A 44 -17.98 -1.59 2.91
N LEU A 45 -18.98 -2.04 2.14
CA LEU A 45 -20.39 -1.96 2.53
C LEU A 45 -20.65 -2.80 3.78
N TYR A 46 -20.20 -4.05 3.80
CA TYR A 46 -20.31 -4.93 4.97
C TYR A 46 -19.65 -4.32 6.21
N ALA A 47 -18.43 -3.82 6.07
CA ALA A 47 -17.69 -3.24 7.18
C ALA A 47 -18.33 -1.94 7.67
N ARG A 48 -18.94 -1.15 6.76
CA ARG A 48 -19.73 0.04 7.11
C ARG A 48 -20.99 -0.33 7.88
N ASP A 49 -21.73 -1.35 7.47
CA ASP A 49 -22.97 -1.74 8.15
C ASP A 49 -22.67 -2.34 9.53
N ARG A 50 -21.62 -3.15 9.63
CA ARG A 50 -21.20 -3.81 10.87
C ARG A 50 -20.54 -2.87 11.87
N TRP A 51 -19.68 -1.97 11.41
CA TRP A 51 -18.79 -1.16 12.26
C TRP A 51 -18.79 0.34 11.95
N GLY A 52 -19.72 0.84 11.13
CA GLY A 52 -19.76 2.25 10.73
C GLY A 52 -19.82 3.22 11.91
N HIS A 53 -20.36 2.80 13.06
CA HIS A 53 -20.36 3.57 14.29
C HIS A 53 -18.94 3.85 14.82
N LEU A 54 -17.99 2.94 14.62
CA LEU A 54 -16.58 3.07 14.99
C LEU A 54 -15.78 3.99 14.07
N TRP A 55 -16.34 4.45 12.96
CA TRP A 55 -15.62 5.31 12.02
C TRP A 55 -16.19 6.74 11.96
N ARG A 56 -17.28 7.03 12.70
CA ARG A 56 -17.91 8.36 12.73
C ARG A 56 -17.06 9.41 13.47
N GLY A 57 -17.39 10.69 13.33
CA GLY A 57 -16.74 11.79 14.05
C GLY A 57 -15.40 12.25 13.46
N ARG A 58 -14.85 13.31 14.05
CA ARG A 58 -13.55 13.88 13.67
C ARG A 58 -12.45 13.32 14.55
N VAL A 59 -11.25 13.28 14.01
CA VAL A 59 -10.07 12.76 14.72
C VAL A 59 -9.77 13.57 16.00
N TRP A 60 -10.07 14.87 16.01
CA TRP A 60 -9.80 15.75 17.16
C TRP A 60 -10.87 15.69 18.27
N ASP A 61 -12.08 15.21 17.97
CA ASP A 61 -13.18 15.08 18.93
C ASP A 61 -13.04 13.84 19.83
N LEU A 62 -12.03 13.01 19.57
CA LEU A 62 -11.76 11.79 20.34
C LEU A 62 -11.22 12.14 21.75
N PRO A 63 -11.65 11.43 22.81
CA PRO A 63 -11.19 11.66 24.17
C PRO A 63 -9.66 11.73 24.25
N ARG A 64 -9.13 12.80 24.86
CA ARG A 64 -7.68 13.06 24.96
C ARG A 64 -6.95 12.11 25.91
N VAL A 65 -7.68 11.35 26.72
CA VAL A 65 -7.12 10.38 27.67
C VAL A 65 -6.54 9.19 26.90
N PRO A 66 -5.23 8.89 27.04
CA PRO A 66 -4.52 7.96 26.18
C PRO A 66 -4.69 6.51 26.66
N ALA A 67 -5.85 5.91 26.44
CA ALA A 67 -6.02 4.47 26.67
C ALA A 67 -5.37 3.66 25.52
N GLY A 68 -4.03 3.61 25.48
CA GLY A 68 -3.22 2.89 24.45
C GLY A 68 -2.06 3.69 23.83
N GLY A 69 -1.90 4.95 24.23
CA GLY A 69 -1.26 6.01 23.45
C GLY A 69 0.25 5.98 23.20
N ARG A 70 1.06 5.13 23.86
CA ARG A 70 2.52 5.09 23.61
C ARG A 70 2.89 4.06 22.54
N ALA A 71 2.39 2.83 22.65
CA ALA A 71 2.72 1.75 21.71
C ALA A 71 2.25 2.08 20.27
N VAL A 72 1.06 2.65 20.13
CA VAL A 72 0.49 3.09 18.84
C VAL A 72 1.34 4.21 18.22
N ARG A 73 1.80 5.18 19.02
CA ARG A 73 2.70 6.25 18.55
C ARG A 73 4.06 5.72 18.15
N VAL A 74 4.63 4.81 18.95
CA VAL A 74 5.92 4.18 18.64
C VAL A 74 5.81 3.39 17.33
N ALA A 75 4.75 2.59 17.14
CA ALA A 75 4.52 1.86 15.90
C ALA A 75 4.37 2.80 14.69
N ALA A 76 3.60 3.88 14.82
CA ALA A 76 3.42 4.86 13.75
C ALA A 76 4.72 5.62 13.41
N VAL A 77 5.52 6.00 14.42
CA VAL A 77 6.82 6.65 14.21
C VAL A 77 7.83 5.66 13.62
N ALA A 78 7.87 4.43 14.10
CA ALA A 78 8.74 3.39 13.54
C ALA A 78 8.38 3.12 12.07
N ALA A 79 7.10 3.02 11.74
CA ALA A 79 6.64 2.90 10.35
C ALA A 79 7.08 4.10 9.50
N ALA A 80 6.97 5.33 10.03
CA ALA A 80 7.40 6.54 9.32
C ALA A 80 8.92 6.58 9.08
N VAL A 81 9.73 6.21 10.07
CA VAL A 81 11.19 6.14 9.94
C VAL A 81 11.60 5.04 8.95
N LEU A 82 11.02 3.85 9.08
CA LEU A 82 11.28 2.74 8.17
C LEU A 82 10.88 3.07 6.74
N ALA A 83 9.80 3.84 6.55
CA ALA A 83 9.33 4.26 5.22
C ALA A 83 10.32 5.16 4.47
N LEU A 84 11.24 5.84 5.16
CA LEU A 84 12.27 6.65 4.50
C LEU A 84 13.16 5.82 3.56
N PHE A 85 13.42 4.56 3.91
CA PHE A 85 14.24 3.67 3.10
C PHE A 85 13.60 3.32 1.74
N PRO A 86 12.42 2.66 1.67
CA PRO A 86 11.78 2.37 0.38
C PRO A 86 11.31 3.63 -0.35
N ALA A 87 10.96 4.71 0.37
CA ALA A 87 10.63 5.99 -0.27
C ALA A 87 11.86 6.60 -0.97
N GLY A 88 13.01 6.61 -0.30
CA GLY A 88 14.27 7.12 -0.85
C GLY A 88 14.70 6.35 -2.09
N LEU A 89 14.63 5.01 -2.06
CA LEU A 89 14.90 4.18 -3.23
C LEU A 89 13.98 4.52 -4.41
N ARG A 90 12.67 4.66 -4.17
CA ARG A 90 11.72 5.02 -5.23
C ARG A 90 11.96 6.42 -5.80
N LEU A 91 12.33 7.38 -4.97
CA LEU A 91 12.68 8.73 -5.43
C LEU A 91 13.96 8.73 -6.26
N LEU A 92 14.97 7.96 -5.84
CA LEU A 92 16.20 7.76 -6.61
C LEU A 92 15.89 7.13 -7.97
N TRP A 93 15.07 6.08 -7.99
CA TRP A 93 14.67 5.39 -9.22
C TRP A 93 13.84 6.28 -10.15
N ALA A 94 12.91 7.07 -9.60
CA ALA A 94 12.15 8.05 -10.36
C ALA A 94 13.03 9.18 -10.91
N ALA A 95 14.16 9.48 -10.25
CA ALA A 95 15.17 10.42 -10.74
C ALA A 95 16.16 9.80 -11.74
N GLY A 96 15.98 8.53 -12.13
CA GLY A 96 16.83 7.83 -13.09
C GLY A 96 18.00 7.04 -12.49
N SER A 97 18.09 6.94 -11.16
CA SER A 97 19.10 6.10 -10.53
C SER A 97 18.79 4.61 -10.71
N THR A 98 19.83 3.81 -10.89
CA THR A 98 19.76 2.35 -11.02
C THR A 98 20.22 1.63 -9.74
N VAL A 99 20.48 2.37 -8.66
CA VAL A 99 21.03 1.83 -7.42
C VAL A 99 20.15 0.70 -6.87
N GLY A 100 20.75 -0.48 -6.69
CA GLY A 100 20.10 -1.65 -6.12
C GLY A 100 19.08 -2.33 -7.05
N LEU A 101 18.95 -1.91 -8.30
CA LEU A 101 18.15 -2.64 -9.31
C LEU A 101 18.94 -3.81 -9.89
N ASN A 102 18.25 -4.85 -10.35
CA ASN A 102 18.84 -5.92 -11.13
C ASN A 102 18.94 -5.51 -12.63
N GLU A 103 19.66 -6.28 -13.43
CA GLU A 103 19.96 -5.93 -14.83
C GLU A 103 18.69 -5.80 -15.68
N THR A 104 17.68 -6.64 -15.44
CA THR A 104 16.38 -6.54 -16.09
C THR A 104 15.66 -5.23 -15.75
N ARG A 105 15.62 -4.83 -14.47
CA ARG A 105 14.97 -3.57 -14.06
C ARG A 105 15.70 -2.32 -14.55
N VAL A 106 17.00 -2.42 -14.79
CA VAL A 106 17.79 -1.33 -15.39
C VAL A 106 17.45 -1.17 -16.87
N THR A 107 17.30 -2.28 -17.59
CA THR A 107 16.94 -2.26 -19.02
C THR A 107 15.46 -1.88 -19.24
N GLU A 108 14.57 -2.24 -18.32
CA GLU A 108 13.14 -1.89 -18.33
C GLU A 108 12.82 -0.50 -17.74
N HIS A 109 13.83 0.37 -17.54
CA HIS A 109 13.65 1.70 -16.96
C HIS A 109 12.89 2.64 -17.93
N THR A 110 11.58 2.47 -17.96
CA THR A 110 10.63 3.13 -18.87
C THR A 110 9.78 4.17 -18.13
N SER A 111 8.96 4.93 -18.87
CA SER A 111 7.97 5.84 -18.27
C SER A 111 7.02 5.11 -17.32
N ASP A 112 6.67 3.86 -17.65
CA ASP A 112 5.71 3.06 -16.87
C ASP A 112 6.31 2.65 -15.52
N PHE A 113 7.59 2.30 -15.51
CA PHE A 113 8.35 2.04 -14.28
C PHE A 113 8.36 3.28 -13.35
N SER A 114 8.47 4.47 -13.93
CA SER A 114 8.45 5.73 -13.17
C SER A 114 7.07 6.03 -12.59
N VAL A 115 6.00 5.82 -13.37
CA VAL A 115 4.61 5.98 -12.90
C VAL A 115 4.30 5.01 -11.76
N LEU A 116 4.69 3.74 -11.91
CA LEU A 116 4.54 2.75 -10.84
C LEU A 116 5.32 3.14 -9.60
N SER A 117 6.57 3.58 -9.72
CA SER A 117 7.38 4.04 -8.58
C SER A 117 6.72 5.19 -7.81
N VAL A 118 6.13 6.16 -8.52
CA VAL A 118 5.38 7.28 -7.92
C VAL A 118 4.09 6.80 -7.26
N LEU A 119 3.34 5.91 -7.92
CA LEU A 119 2.10 5.36 -7.38
C LEU A 119 2.36 4.59 -6.08
N GLU A 120 3.38 3.74 -6.08
CA GLU A 120 3.75 2.98 -4.90
C GLU A 120 4.23 3.90 -3.76
N LEU A 121 4.99 4.97 -4.08
CA LEU A 121 5.35 6.01 -3.11
C LEU A 121 4.10 6.68 -2.52
N GLY A 122 3.08 6.93 -3.35
CA GLY A 122 1.79 7.43 -2.93
C GLY A 122 1.09 6.52 -1.92
N TYR A 123 1.06 5.21 -2.17
CA TYR A 123 0.48 4.24 -1.23
C TYR A 123 1.24 4.18 0.10
N LEU A 124 2.57 4.24 0.06
CA LEU A 124 3.41 4.30 1.25
C LEU A 124 3.14 5.57 2.06
N ALA A 125 3.07 6.72 1.39
CA ALA A 125 2.74 8.00 2.01
C ALA A 125 1.34 7.98 2.64
N ALA A 126 0.35 7.40 1.96
CA ALA A 126 -1.01 7.24 2.48
C ALA A 126 -1.02 6.37 3.76
N ALA A 127 -0.30 5.24 3.76
CA ALA A 127 -0.23 4.33 4.91
C ALA A 127 0.34 5.04 6.15
N VAL A 128 1.49 5.69 5.99
CA VAL A 128 2.20 6.37 7.09
C VAL A 128 1.41 7.58 7.57
N THR A 129 0.87 8.39 6.65
CA THR A 129 0.08 9.57 7.00
C THR A 129 -1.18 9.18 7.76
N GLY A 130 -1.90 8.16 7.30
CA GLY A 130 -3.05 7.61 8.00
C GLY A 130 -2.71 7.15 9.42
N ALA A 131 -1.61 6.41 9.58
CA ALA A 131 -1.14 5.94 10.89
C ALA A 131 -0.76 7.09 11.84
N LEU A 132 -0.01 8.08 11.36
CA LEU A 132 0.40 9.26 12.15
C LEU A 132 -0.82 10.10 12.56
N VAL A 133 -1.77 10.31 11.65
CA VAL A 133 -3.00 11.05 11.96
C VAL A 133 -3.80 10.32 13.04
N LEU A 134 -3.95 8.99 12.95
CA LEU A 134 -4.65 8.20 13.96
C LEU A 134 -3.92 8.19 15.31
N ALA A 135 -2.58 8.13 15.31
CA ALA A 135 -1.76 8.04 16.53
C ALA A 135 -1.63 9.36 17.29
N PHE A 136 -1.49 10.48 16.57
CA PHE A 136 -1.28 11.81 17.15
C PHE A 136 -2.56 12.65 17.22
N ARG A 137 -3.59 12.27 16.45
CA ARG A 137 -4.90 12.91 16.40
C ARG A 137 -4.86 14.41 16.09
N ARG A 138 -3.87 14.87 15.31
CA ARG A 138 -3.55 16.30 15.17
C ARG A 138 -4.38 17.17 14.20
N PRO A 139 -4.85 16.69 13.03
CA PRO A 139 -5.56 17.57 12.11
C PRO A 139 -7.01 17.79 12.55
N PRO A 140 -7.45 19.04 12.80
CA PRO A 140 -8.75 19.34 13.42
C PRO A 140 -9.96 19.05 12.52
N ALA A 141 -9.77 19.05 11.19
CA ALA A 141 -10.85 18.89 10.22
C ALA A 141 -10.96 17.48 9.63
N LEU A 142 -9.98 16.59 9.87
CA LEU A 142 -9.94 15.32 9.15
C LEU A 142 -10.95 14.32 9.73
N PRO A 143 -11.85 13.74 8.91
CA PRO A 143 -12.75 12.70 9.38
C PRO A 143 -11.97 11.42 9.68
N VAL A 144 -12.37 10.70 10.74
CA VAL A 144 -11.73 9.42 11.13
C VAL A 144 -11.75 8.42 9.97
N LYS A 145 -12.84 8.42 9.17
CA LYS A 145 -12.96 7.58 7.97
C LYS A 145 -11.83 7.79 6.97
N ALA A 146 -11.42 9.03 6.72
CA ALA A 146 -10.36 9.31 5.76
C ALA A 146 -9.01 8.83 6.28
N ALA A 147 -8.69 9.10 7.55
CA ALA A 147 -7.45 8.61 8.17
C ALA A 147 -7.37 7.08 8.17
N LEU A 148 -8.49 6.42 8.50
CA LEU A 148 -8.59 4.96 8.50
C LEU A 148 -8.48 4.38 7.08
N ALA A 149 -9.14 4.99 6.10
CA ALA A 149 -9.07 4.58 4.70
C ALA A 149 -7.64 4.71 4.15
N LEU A 150 -6.95 5.82 4.44
CA LEU A 150 -5.55 6.01 4.05
C LEU A 150 -4.64 4.95 4.68
N ALA A 151 -4.79 4.71 5.99
CA ALA A 151 -4.01 3.71 6.71
C ALA A 151 -4.26 2.30 6.14
N TRP A 152 -5.52 1.90 5.95
CA TRP A 152 -5.89 0.57 5.44
C TRP A 152 -5.51 0.35 3.98
N ALA A 153 -5.90 1.25 3.08
CA ALA A 153 -5.62 1.08 1.66
C ALA A 153 -4.12 1.15 1.40
N GLY A 154 -3.42 2.10 2.02
CA GLY A 154 -1.98 2.23 1.92
C GLY A 154 -1.24 1.01 2.47
N SER A 155 -1.58 0.55 3.69
CA SER A 155 -0.89 -0.62 4.27
C SER A 155 -1.22 -1.92 3.54
N GLY A 156 -2.46 -2.06 3.05
CA GLY A 156 -2.87 -3.18 2.21
C GLY A 156 -2.06 -3.24 0.92
N ALA A 157 -1.99 -2.13 0.18
CA ALA A 157 -1.23 -2.06 -1.06
C ALA A 157 0.27 -2.33 -0.84
N VAL A 158 0.90 -1.62 0.11
CA VAL A 158 2.32 -1.78 0.42
C VAL A 158 2.65 -3.19 0.92
N GLY A 159 1.82 -3.73 1.82
CA GLY A 159 2.03 -5.03 2.42
C GLY A 159 1.83 -6.18 1.43
N CYS A 160 0.73 -6.17 0.67
CA CYS A 160 0.43 -7.24 -0.28
C CYS A 160 1.43 -7.25 -1.43
N TRP A 161 1.79 -6.08 -1.96
CA TRP A 161 2.76 -5.97 -3.04
C TRP A 161 4.17 -6.37 -2.57
N GLY A 162 4.60 -5.88 -1.41
CA GLY A 162 5.89 -6.28 -0.81
C GLY A 162 5.94 -7.78 -0.52
N ALA A 163 4.86 -8.36 0.02
CA ALA A 163 4.79 -9.80 0.29
C ALA A 163 4.84 -10.63 -1.00
N TRP A 164 4.11 -10.21 -2.04
CA TRP A 164 4.15 -10.88 -3.34
C TRP A 164 5.57 -10.86 -3.92
N LEU A 165 6.22 -9.69 -3.98
CA LEU A 165 7.57 -9.57 -4.52
C LEU A 165 8.60 -10.35 -3.70
N PHE A 166 8.48 -10.32 -2.37
CA PHE A 166 9.35 -11.09 -1.49
C PHE A 166 9.17 -12.60 -1.70
N MET A 167 7.94 -13.10 -1.78
CA MET A 167 7.67 -14.51 -2.05
C MET A 167 8.11 -14.94 -3.46
N ALA A 168 7.80 -14.13 -4.48
CA ALA A 168 8.20 -14.39 -5.86
C ALA A 168 9.72 -14.47 -6.02
N SER A 169 10.47 -13.75 -5.18
CA SER A 169 11.93 -13.80 -5.15
C SER A 169 12.50 -15.18 -4.80
N PHE A 170 11.73 -16.01 -4.08
CA PHE A 170 12.12 -17.39 -3.74
C PHE A 170 11.63 -18.44 -4.74
N ALA A 171 10.76 -18.07 -5.69
CA ALA A 171 10.28 -18.98 -6.72
C ALA A 171 11.38 -19.43 -7.69
N GLY A 172 12.56 -18.79 -7.63
CA GLY A 172 13.76 -19.14 -8.41
C GLY A 172 13.65 -18.66 -9.86
N SER A 173 14.49 -17.72 -10.25
CA SER A 173 14.70 -17.39 -11.66
C SER A 173 15.83 -18.26 -12.23
N ALA A 174 15.61 -18.85 -13.39
CA ALA A 174 16.64 -19.56 -14.14
C ALA A 174 17.73 -18.58 -14.61
N ASP A 175 17.35 -17.34 -14.90
CA ASP A 175 18.25 -16.25 -15.26
C ASP A 175 18.79 -15.50 -14.02
N VAL A 176 20.09 -15.22 -14.03
CA VAL A 176 20.77 -14.42 -13.01
C VAL A 176 20.39 -12.94 -13.12
N ALA A 177 20.10 -12.43 -14.33
CA ALA A 177 19.73 -11.04 -14.56
C ALA A 177 18.39 -10.66 -13.90
N GLU A 178 17.48 -11.63 -13.77
CA GLU A 178 16.17 -11.47 -13.14
C GLU A 178 16.23 -11.58 -11.60
N ARG A 179 17.36 -12.04 -11.04
CA ARG A 179 17.44 -12.27 -9.59
C ARG A 179 17.30 -10.93 -8.85
N PRO A 180 16.42 -10.86 -7.84
CA PRO A 180 16.27 -9.67 -7.04
C PRO A 180 17.55 -9.43 -6.24
N THR A 181 18.00 -8.18 -6.22
CA THR A 181 19.17 -7.81 -5.42
C THR A 181 18.85 -7.88 -3.93
N THR A 182 19.87 -7.96 -3.08
CA THR A 182 19.72 -7.88 -1.62
C THR A 182 18.99 -6.60 -1.18
N VAL A 183 19.21 -5.49 -1.89
CA VAL A 183 18.55 -4.21 -1.62
C VAL A 183 17.06 -4.29 -1.90
N MET A 184 16.66 -4.94 -3.00
CA MET A 184 15.25 -5.17 -3.35
C MET A 184 14.57 -6.06 -2.31
N LEU A 185 15.20 -7.19 -1.94
CA LEU A 185 14.69 -8.08 -0.90
C LEU A 185 14.48 -7.36 0.44
N LEU A 186 15.45 -6.55 0.85
CA LEU A 186 15.35 -5.74 2.06
C LEU A 186 14.20 -4.73 1.96
N ALA A 187 14.03 -4.07 0.82
CA ALA A 187 12.94 -3.12 0.61
C ALA A 187 11.56 -3.82 0.71
N TYR A 188 11.41 -5.02 0.14
CA TYR A 188 10.17 -5.80 0.22
C TYR A 188 9.86 -6.23 1.66
N ALA A 189 10.86 -6.70 2.39
CA ALA A 189 10.70 -7.07 3.81
C ALA A 189 10.32 -5.84 4.66
N VAL A 190 10.97 -4.70 4.44
CA VAL A 190 10.66 -3.44 5.15
C VAL A 190 9.23 -2.98 4.85
N GLN A 191 8.76 -3.10 3.61
CA GLN A 191 7.37 -2.80 3.24
C GLN A 191 6.36 -3.66 4.01
N MET A 192 6.63 -4.97 4.16
CA MET A 192 5.79 -5.85 4.97
C MET A 192 5.75 -5.43 6.44
N ILE A 193 6.90 -5.07 7.01
CA ILE A 193 7.00 -4.59 8.41
C ILE A 193 6.20 -3.29 8.59
N ILE A 194 6.35 -2.33 7.69
CA ILE A 194 5.59 -1.07 7.70
C ILE A 194 4.09 -1.36 7.66
N ALA A 195 3.65 -2.21 6.74
CA ALA A 195 2.24 -2.57 6.61
C ALA A 195 1.69 -3.22 7.89
N ALA A 196 2.44 -4.10 8.53
CA ALA A 196 2.06 -4.73 9.80
C ALA A 196 1.95 -3.72 10.95
N LEU A 197 2.88 -2.78 11.06
CA LEU A 197 2.85 -1.71 12.07
C LEU A 197 1.64 -0.78 11.89
N VAL A 198 1.34 -0.41 10.64
CA VAL A 198 0.16 0.43 10.32
C VAL A 198 -1.14 -0.33 10.60
N ALA A 199 -1.22 -1.61 10.21
CA ALA A 199 -2.37 -2.45 10.53
C ALA A 199 -2.58 -2.61 12.04
N HIS A 200 -1.50 -2.82 12.81
CA HIS A 200 -1.54 -2.89 14.27
C HIS A 200 -2.10 -1.60 14.89
N THR A 201 -1.65 -0.45 14.38
CA THR A 201 -2.12 0.89 14.79
C THR A 201 -3.63 1.02 14.57
N GLY A 202 -4.13 0.62 13.39
CA GLY A 202 -5.56 0.63 13.06
C GLY A 202 -6.39 -0.31 13.93
N VAL A 203 -5.91 -1.53 14.18
CA VAL A 203 -6.59 -2.52 15.05
C VAL A 203 -6.70 -2.03 16.48
N ARG A 204 -5.61 -1.48 17.05
CA ARG A 204 -5.62 -0.91 18.41
C ARG A 204 -6.62 0.23 18.51
N PHE A 205 -6.58 1.15 17.55
CA PHE A 205 -7.52 2.26 17.47
C PHE A 205 -9.00 1.80 17.47
N LEU A 206 -9.33 0.80 16.65
CA LEU A 206 -10.70 0.26 16.58
C LEU A 206 -11.10 -0.47 17.88
N LYS A 207 -10.19 -1.24 18.49
CA LYS A 207 -10.44 -1.92 19.77
C LYS A 207 -10.74 -0.94 20.90
N GLU A 208 -9.95 0.12 21.02
CA GLU A 208 -10.15 1.17 22.02
C GLU A 208 -11.51 1.84 21.85
N ARG A 209 -11.87 2.13 20.59
CA ARG A 209 -13.14 2.78 20.28
C ARG A 209 -14.35 1.89 20.55
N ALA A 210 -14.22 0.59 20.30
CA ALA A 210 -15.26 -0.38 20.65
C ALA A 210 -15.44 -0.50 22.17
N ALA A 211 -14.35 -0.47 22.95
CA ALA A 211 -14.42 -0.51 24.41
C ALA A 211 -15.04 0.75 25.04
N GLY A 212 -14.84 1.92 24.42
CA GLY A 212 -15.42 3.18 24.86
C GLY A 212 -16.88 3.42 24.46
N THR A 213 -17.49 2.53 23.68
CA THR A 213 -18.91 2.65 23.28
C THR A 213 -19.77 1.83 24.24
N PRO A 214 -20.68 2.44 25.03
CA PRO A 214 -21.56 1.70 25.93
C PRO A 214 -22.37 0.65 25.15
N ARG A 215 -22.45 -0.58 25.68
CA ARG A 215 -23.29 -1.64 25.10
C ARG A 215 -24.75 -1.20 25.26
N PRO A 216 -25.58 -1.20 24.19
CA PRO A 216 -27.00 -0.92 24.36
C PRO A 216 -27.62 -1.96 25.31
N PRO A 217 -28.58 -1.56 26.17
CA PRO A 217 -29.29 -2.50 27.03
C PRO A 217 -29.99 -3.55 26.16
N ALA A 218 -29.89 -4.82 26.58
CA ALA A 218 -30.54 -5.97 25.95
C ALA A 218 -32.05 -5.96 26.18
#